data_AF-A0A4Y2DW96-F1
#
_entry.id   AF-A0A4Y2DW96-F1
#
_cell.length_a   1.000
_cell.length_b   1.000
_cell.length_c   1.000
_cell.angle_alpha   90.00
_cell.angle_beta   90.00
_cell.angle_gamma   90.00
#
_symmetry.space_group_name_H-M   'P 1'
#
loop_
_entity.id
_entity.type
_entity.pdbx_description
1 polymer ?
#
loop_
_entity_poly.entity_id
_entity_poly.type
_entity_poly.pdbx_seq_one_letter_code
_entity_poly.pdbx_strand_id
1 'polypeptide(L)'
;MDIRNLLKFLEQGKNTKRFVLQAAGRIFDPLGLVSPFTVRLKCMFQELWQRKIPWDDEIPVDLQTLWLQWCSELPQLSKLLIPRNILECLDDAECKLELHTFSDASPKAYGAAVYLRTIYKDQIKVHLITAKTRVAPLKKISLPRLELLGALVASRLATEVKKVLERKDTSKMFFWTDSQIMLYWIKGSSHKWKQLVGNRVKEIQSLSDKESWFHSSGLDNPADLLTRGISVDCLLGSAKWWTGPSFLFDKDILHHTPTCEVPEDMYSSELKKSANCELKDSIVTLMYIHDNSLFVRILKISNDYTKLLRVTSFIFRFIHNSRFSKVRKTGPLTYSEVSNAEHWFIKGLQRAEFSEEIKRLEKGESSLPKNKLASLNVFLDENKILRVGGRLTHSDLQFDSKFPIILHSKHPLTNIILRYFHLKYFHLGSQALLYHVRQGF
;
A
#
# COMPACT_ATOMS: atom_id res chain seq x y z
N MET A 1 -25.57 24.42 -13.43
CA MET A 1 -24.28 24.30 -14.17
C MET A 1 -24.37 25.15 -15.45
N ASP A 2 -23.37 25.96 -15.80
CA ASP A 2 -23.43 26.73 -17.06
C ASP A 2 -23.04 25.85 -18.26
N ILE A 3 -24.02 25.48 -19.07
CA ILE A 3 -23.86 24.63 -20.25
C ILE A 3 -24.06 25.39 -21.57
N ARG A 4 -24.26 26.72 -21.53
CA ARG A 4 -24.63 27.52 -22.71
C ARG A 4 -23.57 27.45 -23.81
N ASN A 5 -22.29 27.52 -23.43
CA ASN A 5 -21.17 27.39 -24.37
C ASN A 5 -21.17 26.01 -25.05
N LEU A 6 -21.44 24.95 -24.28
CA LEU A 6 -21.50 23.59 -24.81
C LEU A 6 -22.69 23.40 -25.74
N LEU A 7 -23.88 23.90 -25.40
CA LEU A 7 -25.05 23.84 -26.28
C LEU A 7 -24.78 24.54 -27.62
N LYS A 8 -24.24 25.77 -27.59
CA LYS A 8 -23.85 26.50 -28.80
C LYS A 8 -22.77 25.78 -29.62
N PHE A 9 -21.86 25.06 -28.95
CA PHE A 9 -20.86 24.25 -29.63
C PHE A 9 -21.48 23.05 -30.34
N LEU A 10 -22.48 22.40 -29.74
CA LEU A 10 -23.17 21.23 -30.30
C LEU A 10 -24.01 21.54 -31.55
N GLU A 11 -24.48 22.79 -31.70
CA GLU A 11 -25.20 23.26 -32.90
C GLU A 11 -24.38 23.12 -34.20
N GLN A 12 -23.05 23.00 -34.10
CA GLN A 12 -22.20 22.75 -35.28
C GLN A 12 -22.45 21.38 -35.94
N GLY A 13 -23.16 20.46 -35.27
CA GLY A 13 -23.69 19.23 -35.87
C GLY A 13 -22.64 18.22 -36.33
N LYS A 14 -21.37 18.35 -35.91
CA LYS A 14 -20.30 17.43 -36.30
C LYS A 14 -20.37 16.14 -35.49
N ASN A 15 -20.10 15.00 -36.12
CA ASN A 15 -20.14 13.68 -35.49
C ASN A 15 -18.79 12.98 -35.61
N THR A 16 -17.72 13.63 -35.16
CA THR A 16 -16.35 13.08 -35.24
C THR A 16 -15.78 12.80 -33.85
N LYS A 17 -14.78 11.93 -33.78
CA LYS A 17 -14.06 11.63 -32.53
C LYS A 17 -13.48 12.90 -31.89
N ARG A 18 -12.96 13.84 -32.70
CA ARG A 18 -12.46 15.14 -32.24
C ARG A 18 -13.56 15.98 -31.61
N PHE A 19 -14.73 16.02 -32.23
CA PHE A 19 -15.87 16.79 -31.73
C PHE A 19 -16.38 16.27 -30.38
N VAL A 20 -16.49 14.96 -30.23
CA VAL A 20 -16.84 14.28 -28.97
C VAL A 20 -15.89 14.68 -27.83
N LEU A 21 -14.57 14.66 -28.08
CA LEU A 21 -13.58 15.06 -27.06
C LEU A 21 -13.71 16.54 -26.70
N GLN A 22 -13.89 17.40 -27.70
CA GLN A 22 -14.06 18.84 -27.51
C GLN A 22 -15.32 19.17 -26.70
N ALA A 23 -16.41 18.43 -26.90
CA ALA A 23 -17.61 18.55 -26.09
C ALA A 23 -17.38 18.08 -24.65
N ALA A 24 -16.74 16.93 -24.46
CA ALA A 24 -16.41 16.40 -23.13
C ALA A 24 -15.56 17.38 -22.30
N GLY A 25 -14.56 18.01 -22.92
CA GLY A 25 -13.68 18.98 -22.26
C GLY A 25 -14.33 20.31 -21.89
N ARG A 26 -15.52 20.61 -22.41
CA ARG A 26 -16.28 21.84 -22.09
C ARG A 26 -17.16 21.71 -20.84
N ILE A 27 -17.33 20.50 -20.31
CA ILE A 27 -18.07 20.28 -19.07
C ILE A 27 -17.17 20.62 -17.90
N PHE A 28 -17.44 21.74 -17.23
CA PHE A 28 -16.71 22.15 -16.04
C PHE A 28 -17.32 21.51 -14.78
N ASP A 29 -16.79 20.36 -14.38
CA ASP A 29 -17.20 19.61 -13.18
C ASP A 29 -15.98 19.28 -12.29
N PRO A 30 -15.40 20.27 -11.59
CA PRO A 30 -14.20 20.04 -10.78
C PRO A 30 -14.41 19.09 -9.60
N LEU A 31 -15.65 19.04 -9.07
CA LEU A 31 -16.03 18.19 -7.95
C LEU A 31 -16.54 16.81 -8.39
N GLY A 32 -16.79 16.58 -9.67
CA GLY A 32 -17.28 15.32 -10.20
C GLY A 32 -18.76 15.03 -9.87
N LEU A 33 -19.56 16.05 -9.57
CA LEU A 33 -20.93 15.91 -9.11
C LEU A 33 -21.88 15.40 -10.20
N VAL A 34 -21.56 15.65 -11.47
CA VAL A 34 -22.31 15.12 -12.62
C VAL A 34 -21.58 13.95 -13.28
N SER A 35 -20.65 13.33 -12.56
CA SER A 35 -19.89 12.19 -13.06
C SER A 35 -20.72 10.98 -13.52
N PRO A 36 -21.90 10.66 -12.93
CA PRO A 36 -22.79 9.62 -13.47
C PRO A 36 -23.29 9.90 -14.89
N PHE A 37 -23.45 11.18 -15.26
CA PHE A 37 -23.84 11.54 -16.62
C PHE A 37 -22.64 11.58 -17.57
N THR A 38 -21.51 12.15 -17.12
CA THR A 38 -20.32 12.33 -17.98
C THR A 38 -19.53 11.04 -18.20
N VAL A 39 -19.66 10.03 -17.34
CA VAL A 39 -18.98 8.73 -17.52
C VAL A 39 -19.42 8.03 -18.81
N ARG A 40 -20.70 8.18 -19.23
CA ARG A 40 -21.23 7.65 -20.50
C ARG A 40 -20.39 8.13 -21.69
N LEU A 41 -20.11 9.44 -21.71
CA LEU A 41 -19.31 10.07 -22.76
C LEU A 41 -17.84 9.61 -22.72
N LYS A 42 -17.26 9.47 -21.52
CA LYS A 42 -15.88 8.98 -21.34
C LYS A 42 -15.73 7.54 -21.83
N CYS A 43 -16.70 6.67 -21.52
CA CYS A 43 -16.73 5.28 -21.99
C CYS A 43 -16.89 5.20 -23.52
N MET A 44 -17.81 5.97 -24.08
CA MET A 44 -17.99 6.07 -25.54
C MET A 44 -16.71 6.54 -26.24
N PHE A 45 -16.01 7.52 -25.66
CA PHE A 45 -14.73 7.99 -26.20
C PHE A 45 -13.65 6.90 -26.16
N GLN A 46 -13.58 6.10 -25.10
CA GLN A 46 -12.68 4.96 -25.04
C GLN A 46 -13.00 3.93 -26.14
N GLU A 47 -14.27 3.71 -26.44
CA GLU A 47 -14.69 2.79 -27.50
C GLU A 47 -14.30 3.28 -28.90
N LEU A 48 -14.43 4.58 -29.18
CA LEU A 48 -13.92 5.19 -30.42
C LEU A 48 -12.42 4.96 -30.60
N TRP A 49 -11.65 5.01 -29.51
CA TRP A 49 -10.23 4.69 -29.52
C TRP A 49 -9.95 3.21 -29.80
N GLN A 50 -10.71 2.30 -29.19
CA GLN A 50 -10.57 0.87 -29.43
C GLN A 50 -10.85 0.49 -30.88
N ARG A 51 -11.84 1.14 -31.50
CA ARG A 51 -12.19 0.97 -32.92
C ARG A 51 -11.22 1.64 -33.89
N LYS A 52 -10.18 2.33 -33.38
CA LYS A 52 -9.14 3.02 -34.17
C LYS A 52 -9.72 4.03 -35.17
N ILE A 53 -10.84 4.66 -34.84
CA ILE A 53 -11.45 5.70 -35.68
C ILE A 53 -10.50 6.90 -35.77
N PRO A 54 -10.19 7.44 -36.96
CA PRO A 54 -9.41 8.68 -37.10
C PRO A 54 -10.09 9.88 -36.41
N TRP A 55 -9.37 11.00 -36.32
CA TRP A 55 -9.87 12.16 -35.56
C TRP A 55 -11.07 12.85 -36.19
N ASP A 56 -11.07 12.95 -37.52
CA ASP A 56 -12.00 13.75 -38.31
C ASP A 56 -13.01 12.90 -39.10
N ASP A 57 -12.90 11.57 -39.00
CA ASP A 57 -13.85 10.64 -39.59
C ASP A 57 -15.15 10.62 -38.77
N GLU A 58 -16.25 10.29 -39.45
CA GLU A 58 -17.55 10.08 -38.81
C GLU A 58 -17.51 8.91 -37.83
N ILE A 59 -18.16 9.09 -36.69
CA ILE A 59 -18.32 8.03 -35.69
C ILE A 59 -19.29 6.96 -36.22
N PRO A 60 -19.07 5.67 -35.89
CA PRO A 60 -19.98 4.59 -36.25
C PRO A 60 -21.43 4.85 -35.82
N VAL A 61 -22.40 4.43 -36.65
CA VAL A 61 -23.84 4.70 -36.48
C VAL A 61 -24.38 4.30 -35.10
N ASP A 62 -23.91 3.18 -34.56
CA ASP A 62 -24.29 2.71 -33.23
C ASP A 62 -23.83 3.67 -32.12
N LEU A 63 -22.61 4.21 -32.22
CA LEU A 63 -22.09 5.22 -31.30
C LEU A 63 -22.67 6.60 -31.56
N GLN A 64 -23.01 6.91 -32.81
CA GLN A 64 -23.69 8.15 -33.18
C GLN A 64 -25.06 8.25 -32.51
N THR A 65 -25.80 7.15 -32.46
CA THR A 65 -27.11 7.09 -31.77
C THR A 65 -26.95 7.44 -30.30
N LEU A 66 -25.97 6.83 -29.62
CA LEU A 66 -25.68 7.11 -28.21
C LEU A 66 -25.20 8.55 -27.98
N TRP A 67 -24.38 9.07 -28.89
CA TRP A 67 -23.88 10.44 -28.85
C TRP A 67 -25.02 11.46 -28.97
N LEU A 68 -25.90 11.29 -29.97
CA LEU A 68 -27.04 12.17 -30.20
C LEU A 68 -28.04 12.10 -29.04
N GLN A 69 -28.29 10.90 -28.50
CA GLN A 69 -29.09 10.73 -27.30
C GLN A 69 -28.49 11.52 -26.13
N TRP A 70 -27.20 11.35 -25.84
CA TRP A 70 -26.50 12.08 -24.78
C TRP A 70 -26.58 13.61 -24.98
N CYS A 71 -26.45 14.09 -26.23
CA CYS A 71 -26.59 15.50 -26.57
C CYS A 71 -28.01 16.03 -26.31
N SER A 72 -29.04 15.23 -26.64
CA SER A 72 -30.45 15.61 -26.47
C SER A 72 -30.86 15.77 -25.00
N GLU A 73 -30.18 15.06 -24.09
CA GLU A 73 -30.41 15.15 -22.65
C GLU A 73 -29.73 16.40 -22.04
N LEU A 74 -28.69 16.93 -22.69
CA LEU A 74 -27.84 17.99 -22.14
C LEU A 74 -28.61 19.25 -21.71
N PRO A 75 -29.61 19.77 -22.45
CA PRO A 75 -30.37 20.96 -22.04
C PRO A 75 -31.00 20.83 -20.66
N GLN A 76 -31.41 19.62 -20.27
CA GLN A 76 -32.01 19.38 -18.94
C GLN A 76 -31.01 19.61 -17.80
N LEU A 77 -29.69 19.49 -18.06
CA LEU A 77 -28.66 19.67 -17.04
C LEU A 77 -28.61 21.12 -16.52
N SER A 78 -29.14 22.07 -17.28
CA SER A 78 -29.35 23.45 -16.82
C SER A 78 -30.27 23.56 -15.61
N LYS A 79 -31.20 22.61 -15.43
CA LYS A 79 -32.14 22.54 -14.31
C LYS A 79 -31.47 22.09 -13.00
N LEU A 80 -30.24 21.58 -13.06
CA LEU A 80 -29.52 21.11 -11.88
C LEU A 80 -29.10 22.29 -10.99
N LEU A 81 -29.68 22.33 -9.80
CA LEU A 81 -29.34 23.26 -8.72
C LEU A 81 -28.54 22.51 -7.65
N ILE A 82 -27.31 22.97 -7.41
CA ILE A 82 -26.43 22.42 -6.37
C ILE A 82 -26.29 23.49 -5.29
N PRO A 83 -26.66 23.20 -4.03
CA PRO A 83 -26.45 24.11 -2.91
C PRO A 83 -24.97 24.46 -2.79
N ARG A 84 -24.64 25.76 -2.74
CA ARG A 84 -23.25 26.22 -2.57
C ARG A 84 -22.75 26.06 -1.14
N ASN A 85 -23.65 26.18 -0.18
CA ASN A 85 -23.36 25.97 1.23
C ASN A 85 -24.05 24.69 1.69
N ILE A 86 -23.25 23.71 2.13
CA ILE A 86 -23.71 22.45 2.72
C ILE A 86 -23.23 22.32 4.18
N LEU A 87 -22.77 23.43 4.76
CA LEU A 87 -21.95 23.53 5.96
C LEU A 87 -22.62 24.41 7.04
N GLU A 88 -23.95 24.46 7.07
CA GLU A 88 -24.76 25.40 7.86
C GLU A 88 -24.49 25.38 9.38
N CYS A 89 -23.96 24.27 9.92
CA CYS A 89 -23.72 24.09 11.35
C CYS A 89 -22.23 23.87 11.69
N LEU A 90 -21.31 24.16 10.74
CA LEU A 90 -19.90 23.86 10.94
C LEU A 90 -19.25 24.63 12.08
N ASP A 91 -19.76 25.80 12.46
CA ASP A 91 -19.15 26.65 13.47
C ASP A 91 -19.38 26.14 14.90
N ASP A 92 -20.44 25.35 15.12
CA ASP A 92 -20.85 24.84 16.42
C ASP A 92 -20.04 23.61 16.85
N ALA A 93 -19.56 23.60 18.10
CA ALA A 93 -18.81 22.49 18.66
C ALA A 93 -19.65 21.22 18.88
N GLU A 94 -20.98 21.36 18.96
CA GLU A 94 -21.90 20.22 19.05
C GLU A 94 -22.12 19.51 17.70
N CYS A 95 -21.71 20.13 16.59
CA CYS A 95 -21.86 19.54 15.26
C CYS A 95 -20.82 18.43 15.04
N LYS A 96 -21.29 17.18 14.90
CA LYS A 96 -20.45 16.03 14.55
C LYS A 96 -20.41 15.86 13.05
N LEU A 97 -19.22 15.59 12.52
CA LEU A 97 -18.96 15.43 11.10
C LEU A 97 -18.49 14.01 10.82
N GLU A 98 -19.08 13.39 9.81
CA GLU A 98 -18.68 12.07 9.34
C GLU A 98 -18.58 12.07 7.82
N LEU A 99 -17.47 11.52 7.30
CA LEU A 99 -17.25 11.34 5.88
C LEU A 99 -17.61 9.91 5.49
N HIS A 100 -18.63 9.76 4.64
CA HIS A 100 -19.05 8.46 4.12
C HIS A 100 -18.65 8.37 2.65
N THR A 101 -17.74 7.46 2.34
CA THR A 101 -17.21 7.28 0.99
C THR A 101 -17.65 5.95 0.43
N PHE A 102 -18.39 5.98 -0.67
CA PHE A 102 -18.86 4.80 -1.37
C PHE A 102 -17.98 4.55 -2.58
N SER A 103 -17.48 3.33 -2.72
CA SER A 103 -16.74 2.89 -3.91
C SER A 103 -17.54 1.84 -4.67
N ASP A 104 -17.38 1.85 -5.99
CA ASP A 104 -17.91 0.81 -6.86
C ASP A 104 -17.03 0.64 -8.10
N ALA A 105 -17.17 -0.50 -8.76
CA ALA A 105 -16.61 -0.74 -10.08
C ALA A 105 -17.51 -1.61 -10.96
N SER A 106 -17.52 -1.26 -12.24
CA SER A 106 -18.07 -2.06 -13.33
C SER A 106 -16.97 -2.39 -14.36
N PRO A 107 -17.22 -3.30 -15.31
CA PRO A 107 -16.31 -3.54 -16.42
C PRO A 107 -16.01 -2.29 -17.28
N LYS A 108 -16.84 -1.24 -17.19
CA LYS A 108 -16.71 0.00 -17.98
C LYS A 108 -16.00 1.11 -17.21
N ALA A 109 -16.28 1.26 -15.92
CA ALA A 109 -15.74 2.35 -15.10
C ALA A 109 -15.70 1.98 -13.62
N TYR A 110 -14.86 2.66 -12.86
CA TYR A 110 -14.73 2.52 -11.42
C TYR A 110 -14.53 3.88 -10.76
N GLY A 111 -14.84 4.00 -9.48
CA GLY A 111 -14.68 5.28 -8.79
C GLY A 111 -15.28 5.31 -7.40
N ALA A 112 -15.49 6.53 -6.91
CA ALA A 112 -16.04 6.75 -5.58
C ALA A 112 -16.82 8.06 -5.48
N ALA A 113 -17.73 8.11 -4.51
CA ALA A 113 -18.50 9.30 -4.12
C ALA A 113 -18.37 9.53 -2.62
N VAL A 114 -18.08 10.77 -2.21
CA VAL A 114 -17.87 11.18 -0.82
C VAL A 114 -19.04 12.04 -0.37
N TYR A 115 -19.65 11.65 0.74
CA TYR A 115 -20.75 12.34 1.40
C TYR A 115 -20.30 12.92 2.73
N LEU A 116 -20.77 14.13 3.05
CA LEU A 116 -20.71 14.70 4.38
C LEU A 116 -22.00 14.36 5.10
N ARG A 117 -21.90 13.68 6.24
CA ARG A 117 -22.97 13.53 7.20
C ARG A 117 -22.72 14.47 8.37
N THR A 118 -23.66 15.37 8.63
CA THR A 118 -23.62 16.30 9.76
C THR A 118 -24.71 15.94 10.76
N ILE A 119 -24.33 15.80 12.02
CA ILE A 119 -25.27 15.53 13.12
C ILE A 119 -25.25 16.73 14.05
N TYR A 120 -26.40 17.40 14.19
CA TYR A 120 -26.53 18.58 15.04
C TYR A 120 -27.92 18.60 15.69
N LYS A 121 -27.99 18.65 17.02
CA LYS A 121 -29.25 18.65 17.79
C LYS A 121 -30.26 17.58 17.32
N ASP A 122 -29.77 16.35 17.19
CA ASP A 122 -30.50 15.17 16.67
C ASP A 122 -30.99 15.27 15.21
N GLN A 123 -30.66 16.34 14.47
CA GLN A 123 -30.90 16.44 13.04
C GLN A 123 -29.70 15.92 12.26
N ILE A 124 -29.98 15.03 11.31
CA ILE A 124 -28.98 14.45 10.41
C ILE A 124 -29.22 15.02 9.02
N LYS A 125 -28.18 15.63 8.45
CA LYS A 125 -28.15 16.06 7.04
C LYS A 125 -27.02 15.34 6.33
N VAL A 126 -27.26 14.94 5.10
CA VAL A 126 -26.28 14.23 4.26
C VAL A 126 -26.21 14.90 2.90
N HIS A 127 -24.99 15.24 2.48
CA HIS A 127 -24.75 15.92 1.21
C HIS A 127 -23.58 15.31 0.46
N LEU A 128 -23.74 15.09 -0.84
CA LEU A 128 -22.63 14.76 -1.73
C LEU A 128 -21.65 15.94 -1.80
N ILE A 129 -20.38 15.70 -1.48
CA ILE A 129 -19.30 16.70 -1.54
C ILE A 129 -18.58 16.64 -2.89
N THR A 130 -18.18 15.43 -3.27
CA THR A 130 -17.37 15.19 -4.47
C THR A 130 -17.47 13.74 -4.88
N ALA A 131 -17.29 13.48 -6.17
CA ALA A 131 -17.11 12.14 -6.69
C ALA A 131 -16.00 12.11 -7.73
N LYS A 132 -15.45 10.92 -7.98
CA LYS A 132 -14.40 10.72 -8.98
C LYS A 132 -14.61 9.42 -9.72
N THR A 133 -14.76 9.53 -11.04
CA THR A 133 -14.87 8.40 -11.96
C THR A 133 -13.59 8.21 -12.76
N ARG A 134 -13.25 6.96 -13.06
CA ARG A 134 -12.21 6.56 -14.01
C ARG A 134 -12.78 5.49 -14.93
N VAL A 135 -12.48 5.58 -16.22
CA VAL A 135 -12.83 4.53 -17.18
C VAL A 135 -11.93 3.32 -16.92
N ALA A 136 -12.48 2.12 -17.01
CA ALA A 136 -11.75 0.87 -16.82
C ALA A 136 -10.58 0.78 -17.82
N PRO A 137 -9.43 0.19 -17.45
CA PRO A 137 -8.30 0.06 -18.37
C PRO A 137 -8.65 -0.81 -19.59
N LEU A 138 -8.09 -0.48 -20.76
CA LEU A 138 -8.24 -1.29 -21.98
C LEU A 138 -7.71 -2.72 -21.80
N LYS A 139 -6.63 -2.86 -21.02
CA LYS A 139 -6.13 -4.18 -20.63
C LYS A 139 -7.11 -4.77 -19.62
N LYS A 140 -7.85 -5.81 -20.05
CA LYS A 140 -8.81 -6.52 -19.21
C LYS A 140 -8.14 -6.96 -17.90
N ILE A 141 -8.76 -6.55 -16.79
CA ILE A 141 -8.46 -6.98 -15.43
C ILE A 141 -9.76 -7.52 -14.82
N SER A 142 -9.63 -8.37 -13.80
CA SER A 142 -10.80 -8.95 -13.14
C SER A 142 -11.62 -7.88 -12.41
N LEU A 143 -12.92 -8.13 -12.27
CA LEU A 143 -13.83 -7.23 -11.57
C LEU A 143 -13.37 -6.95 -10.13
N PRO A 144 -12.93 -7.93 -9.31
CA PRO A 144 -12.38 -7.65 -7.98
C PRO A 144 -11.18 -6.70 -7.96
N ARG A 145 -10.33 -6.74 -8.99
CA ARG A 145 -9.22 -5.79 -9.12
C ARG A 145 -9.71 -4.40 -9.49
N LEU A 146 -10.79 -4.27 -10.29
CA LEU A 146 -11.41 -2.98 -10.58
C LEU A 146 -12.06 -2.39 -9.33
N GLU A 147 -12.78 -3.21 -8.55
CA GLU A 147 -13.36 -2.82 -7.27
C GLU A 147 -12.28 -2.29 -6.32
N LEU A 148 -11.15 -2.99 -6.21
CA LEU A 148 -9.99 -2.53 -5.42
C LEU A 148 -9.42 -1.18 -5.93
N LEU A 149 -9.45 -0.93 -7.24
CA LEU A 149 -9.05 0.37 -7.78
C LEU A 149 -10.08 1.47 -7.45
N GLY A 150 -11.37 1.14 -7.41
CA GLY A 150 -12.44 2.01 -6.88
C GLY A 150 -12.20 2.37 -5.42
N ALA A 151 -11.89 1.37 -4.58
CA ALA A 151 -11.53 1.56 -3.19
C ALA A 151 -10.30 2.46 -3.00
N LEU A 152 -9.28 2.31 -3.85
CA LEU A 152 -8.12 3.20 -3.82
C LEU A 152 -8.47 4.65 -4.18
N VAL A 153 -9.39 4.85 -5.14
CA VAL A 153 -9.91 6.18 -5.47
C VAL A 153 -10.68 6.75 -4.29
N ALA A 154 -11.52 5.94 -3.62
CA ALA A 154 -12.23 6.31 -2.41
C ALA A 154 -11.29 6.78 -1.30
N SER A 155 -10.28 5.99 -0.93
CA SER A 155 -9.30 6.36 0.11
C SER A 155 -8.64 7.70 -0.19
N ARG A 156 -8.10 7.87 -1.40
CA ARG A 156 -7.42 9.11 -1.79
C ARG A 156 -8.35 10.30 -1.77
N LEU A 157 -9.56 10.16 -2.34
CA LEU A 157 -10.53 11.25 -2.42
C LEU A 157 -10.99 11.70 -1.03
N ALA A 158 -11.31 10.75 -0.15
CA ALA A 158 -11.71 11.03 1.21
C ALA A 158 -10.59 11.68 2.04
N THR A 159 -9.33 11.26 1.85
CA THR A 159 -8.16 11.89 2.47
C THR A 159 -8.00 13.35 2.03
N GLU A 160 -8.17 13.66 0.74
CA GLU A 160 -8.10 15.05 0.26
C GLU A 160 -9.24 15.90 0.81
N VAL A 161 -10.47 15.37 0.85
CA VAL A 161 -11.61 16.06 1.46
C VAL A 161 -11.36 16.33 2.94
N LYS A 162 -10.83 15.36 3.68
CA LYS A 162 -10.51 15.50 5.11
C LYS A 162 -9.51 16.64 5.37
N LYS A 163 -8.50 16.80 4.51
CA LYS A 163 -7.53 17.93 4.61
C LYS A 163 -8.20 19.28 4.42
N VAL A 164 -9.14 19.40 3.47
CA VAL A 164 -9.84 20.66 3.22
C VAL A 164 -10.81 21.01 4.36
N LEU A 165 -11.40 19.99 4.98
CA LEU A 165 -12.34 20.15 6.09
C LEU A 165 -11.67 20.40 7.45
N GLU A 166 -10.35 20.62 7.52
CA GLU A 166 -9.52 20.72 8.74
C GLU A 166 -10.08 21.64 9.85
N ARG A 167 -11.08 21.13 10.57
CA ARG A 167 -11.35 21.36 11.99
C ARG A 167 -10.80 20.15 12.75
N LYS A 168 -10.17 20.45 13.88
CA LYS A 168 -9.54 19.53 14.85
C LYS A 168 -10.26 18.17 14.94
N ASP A 169 -9.59 17.09 14.55
CA ASP A 169 -9.84 15.67 14.93
C ASP A 169 -11.29 15.11 14.93
N THR A 170 -12.31 15.83 14.47
CA THR A 170 -13.71 15.43 14.66
C THR A 170 -14.32 14.65 13.50
N SER A 171 -13.65 14.59 12.35
CA SER A 171 -14.20 13.93 11.15
C SER A 171 -13.87 12.44 11.14
N LYS A 172 -14.83 11.60 11.56
CA LYS A 172 -14.76 10.14 11.35
C LYS A 172 -14.90 9.82 9.86
N MET A 173 -14.18 8.80 9.39
CA MET A 173 -14.25 8.35 8.00
C MET A 173 -14.82 6.95 7.95
N PHE A 174 -15.77 6.72 7.06
CA PHE A 174 -16.41 5.44 6.78
C PHE A 174 -16.30 5.15 5.29
N PHE A 175 -15.92 3.92 4.95
CA PHE A 175 -15.79 3.45 3.57
C PHE A 175 -16.75 2.30 3.32
N TRP A 176 -17.46 2.37 2.20
CA TRP A 176 -18.54 1.45 1.87
C TRP A 176 -18.32 0.82 0.50
N THR A 177 -18.56 -0.49 0.42
CA THR A 177 -18.45 -1.29 -0.80
C THR A 177 -19.46 -2.43 -0.79
N ASP A 178 -19.97 -2.83 -1.94
CA ASP A 178 -20.76 -4.05 -2.15
C ASP A 178 -19.89 -5.29 -2.45
N SER A 179 -18.62 -5.09 -2.81
CA SER A 179 -17.67 -6.18 -2.99
C SER A 179 -17.14 -6.75 -1.68
N GLN A 180 -17.60 -7.95 -1.34
CA GLN A 180 -17.08 -8.71 -0.21
C GLN A 180 -15.63 -9.16 -0.43
N ILE A 181 -15.24 -9.52 -1.67
CA ILE A 181 -13.86 -9.93 -2.00
C ILE A 181 -12.89 -8.78 -1.72
N MET A 182 -13.22 -7.58 -2.21
CA MET A 182 -12.40 -6.40 -2.01
C MET A 182 -12.32 -6.03 -0.52
N LEU A 183 -13.45 -6.09 0.20
CA LEU A 183 -13.49 -5.87 1.64
C LEU A 183 -12.57 -6.84 2.40
N TYR A 184 -12.61 -8.12 2.03
CA TYR A 184 -11.73 -9.16 2.60
C TYR A 184 -10.24 -8.88 2.33
N TRP A 185 -9.90 -8.44 1.11
CA TRP A 185 -8.52 -8.06 0.78
C TRP A 185 -8.01 -6.88 1.61
N ILE A 186 -8.87 -5.86 1.81
CA ILE A 186 -8.53 -4.64 2.58
C ILE A 186 -8.40 -4.94 4.06
N LYS A 187 -9.26 -5.79 4.63
CA LYS A 187 -9.16 -6.18 6.05
C LYS A 187 -7.99 -7.13 6.32
N GLY A 188 -7.59 -7.91 5.32
CA GLY A 188 -6.46 -8.83 5.38
C GLY A 188 -5.07 -8.17 5.33
N SER A 189 -4.03 -8.97 5.56
CA SER A 189 -2.64 -8.50 5.44
C SER A 189 -2.23 -8.36 3.97
N SER A 190 -1.79 -7.16 3.59
CA SER A 190 -1.32 -6.84 2.22
C SER A 190 -0.24 -7.78 1.68
N HIS A 191 0.54 -8.42 2.57
CA HIS A 191 1.62 -9.33 2.18
C HIS A 191 1.12 -10.67 1.61
N LYS A 192 -0.11 -11.09 1.93
CA LYS A 192 -0.72 -12.33 1.44
C LYS A 192 -1.01 -12.29 -0.06
N TRP A 193 -1.27 -11.10 -0.58
CA TRP A 193 -1.76 -10.91 -1.95
C TRP A 193 -0.66 -10.76 -2.97
N LYS A 194 -0.90 -11.18 -4.21
CA LYS A 194 -0.03 -10.89 -5.37
C LYS A 194 0.23 -9.39 -5.51
N GLN A 195 1.34 -9.05 -6.16
CA GLN A 195 1.92 -7.71 -6.18
C GLN A 195 0.93 -6.58 -6.49
N LEU A 196 0.03 -6.75 -7.45
CA LEU A 196 -0.99 -5.73 -7.78
C LEU A 196 -1.90 -5.49 -6.57
N VAL A 197 -2.59 -6.52 -6.09
CA VAL A 197 -3.52 -6.40 -4.97
C VAL A 197 -2.80 -5.94 -3.71
N GLY A 198 -1.66 -6.57 -3.36
CA GLY A 198 -0.89 -6.27 -2.16
C GLY A 198 -0.41 -4.81 -2.10
N ASN A 199 0.07 -4.26 -3.22
CA ASN A 199 0.51 -2.86 -3.25
C ASN A 199 -0.64 -1.87 -3.08
N ARG A 200 -1.83 -2.15 -3.64
CA ARG A 200 -2.99 -1.26 -3.51
C ARG A 200 -3.64 -1.37 -2.12
N VAL A 201 -3.73 -2.58 -1.56
CA VAL A 201 -4.18 -2.78 -0.17
C VAL A 201 -3.24 -2.05 0.79
N LYS A 202 -1.92 -2.15 0.61
CA LYS A 202 -0.95 -1.42 1.44
C LYS A 202 -1.18 0.09 1.40
N GLU A 203 -1.47 0.63 0.22
CA GLU A 203 -1.74 2.06 0.08
C GLU A 203 -3.07 2.46 0.73
N ILE A 204 -4.14 1.70 0.51
CA ILE A 204 -5.45 1.91 1.16
C ILE A 204 -5.30 1.91 2.69
N GLN A 205 -4.59 0.93 3.24
CA GLN A 205 -4.33 0.80 4.68
C GLN A 205 -3.43 1.93 5.24
N SER A 206 -2.68 2.63 4.38
CA SER A 206 -1.90 3.81 4.80
C SER A 206 -2.72 5.11 4.81
N LEU A 207 -3.82 5.14 4.05
CA LEU A 207 -4.70 6.31 3.90
C LEU A 207 -5.97 6.22 4.75
N SER A 208 -6.36 5.01 5.15
CA SER A 208 -7.57 4.71 5.90
C SER A 208 -7.34 3.56 6.86
N ASP A 209 -8.04 3.56 8.00
CA ASP A 209 -8.08 2.41 8.89
C ASP A 209 -8.89 1.27 8.23
N LYS A 210 -8.37 0.05 8.29
CA LYS A 210 -9.02 -1.14 7.74
C LYS A 210 -10.34 -1.46 8.44
N GLU A 211 -10.49 -1.06 9.71
CA GLU A 211 -11.73 -1.27 10.47
C GLU A 211 -12.82 -0.25 10.09
N SER A 212 -12.48 0.80 9.36
CA SER A 212 -13.43 1.78 8.80
C SER A 212 -14.06 1.36 7.48
N TRP A 213 -13.79 0.13 7.01
CA TRP A 213 -14.36 -0.43 5.79
C TRP A 213 -15.52 -1.38 6.09
N PHE A 214 -16.65 -1.12 5.43
CA PHE A 214 -17.93 -1.79 5.66
C PHE A 214 -18.56 -2.25 4.36
N HIS A 215 -19.37 -3.31 4.47
CA HIS A 215 -20.19 -3.77 3.37
C HIS A 215 -21.48 -2.93 3.29
N SER A 216 -21.90 -2.59 2.07
CA SER A 216 -23.20 -2.00 1.76
C SER A 216 -23.85 -2.81 0.65
N SER A 217 -25.17 -2.99 0.67
CA SER A 217 -25.87 -3.63 -0.43
C SER A 217 -25.66 -2.85 -1.73
N GLY A 218 -25.47 -3.55 -2.86
CA GLY A 218 -25.37 -2.88 -4.17
C GLY A 218 -26.60 -2.02 -4.50
N LEU A 219 -27.77 -2.40 -3.97
CA LEU A 219 -29.00 -1.60 -4.10
C LEU A 219 -28.93 -0.26 -3.35
N ASP A 220 -28.15 -0.18 -2.29
CA ASP A 220 -27.97 1.03 -1.48
C ASP A 220 -26.70 1.79 -1.87
N ASN A 221 -25.78 1.19 -2.62
CA ASN A 221 -24.54 1.81 -3.05
C ASN A 221 -24.79 2.91 -4.11
N PRO A 222 -24.65 4.22 -3.80
CA PRO A 222 -24.83 5.28 -4.79
C PRO A 222 -23.73 5.27 -5.86
N ALA A 223 -22.58 4.63 -5.58
CA ALA A 223 -21.51 4.53 -6.54
C ALA A 223 -21.86 3.64 -7.75
N ASP A 224 -22.87 2.77 -7.68
CA ASP A 224 -23.35 2.05 -8.87
C ASP A 224 -23.78 2.99 -10.01
N LEU A 225 -24.34 4.16 -9.66
CA LEU A 225 -24.74 5.19 -10.63
C LEU A 225 -23.51 5.80 -11.35
N LEU A 226 -22.37 5.94 -10.65
CA LEU A 226 -21.16 6.54 -11.21
C LEU A 226 -20.41 5.57 -12.15
N THR A 227 -20.57 4.26 -11.98
CA THR A 227 -19.86 3.24 -12.78
C THR A 227 -20.68 2.74 -13.97
N ARG A 228 -22.01 2.70 -13.85
CA ARG A 228 -22.93 2.35 -14.95
C ARG A 228 -23.20 3.55 -15.86
N GLY A 229 -23.34 4.72 -15.24
CA GLY A 229 -23.78 5.94 -15.87
C GLY A 229 -25.28 5.99 -16.09
N ILE A 230 -25.85 7.19 -15.97
CA ILE A 230 -27.30 7.44 -16.02
C ILE A 230 -27.65 8.64 -16.92
N SER A 231 -28.95 8.80 -17.22
CA SER A 231 -29.45 9.98 -17.92
C SER A 231 -29.49 11.21 -17.03
N VAL A 232 -29.57 12.39 -17.65
CA VAL A 232 -29.73 13.64 -16.89
C VAL A 232 -31.02 13.62 -16.06
N ASP A 233 -32.14 13.18 -16.63
CA ASP A 233 -33.41 13.06 -15.90
C ASP A 233 -33.29 12.16 -14.67
N CYS A 234 -32.66 10.98 -14.81
CA CYS A 234 -32.41 10.09 -13.68
C CYS A 234 -31.48 10.75 -12.65
N LEU A 235 -30.45 11.47 -13.09
CA LEU A 235 -29.52 12.18 -12.20
C LEU A 235 -30.22 13.28 -11.40
N LEU A 236 -31.07 14.09 -12.05
CA LEU A 236 -31.83 15.17 -11.41
C LEU A 236 -32.77 14.62 -10.33
N GLY A 237 -33.45 13.50 -10.61
CA GLY A 237 -34.38 12.86 -9.67
C GLY A 237 -33.73 11.95 -8.62
N SER A 238 -32.40 11.74 -8.65
CA SER A 238 -31.76 10.75 -7.80
C SER A 238 -31.43 11.29 -6.41
N ALA A 239 -32.37 11.15 -5.47
CA ALA A 239 -32.10 11.41 -4.06
C ALA A 239 -30.90 10.57 -3.56
N LYS A 240 -30.83 9.29 -3.96
CA LYS A 240 -29.72 8.38 -3.63
C LYS A 240 -28.35 8.97 -4.00
N TRP A 241 -28.24 9.64 -5.15
CA TRP A 241 -26.99 10.28 -5.56
C TRP A 241 -26.68 11.56 -4.77
N TRP A 242 -27.67 12.44 -4.58
CA TRP A 242 -27.44 13.77 -3.99
C TRP A 242 -27.37 13.77 -2.45
N THR A 243 -28.18 12.93 -1.81
CA THR A 243 -28.32 12.86 -0.35
C THR A 243 -27.83 11.54 0.24
N GLY A 244 -27.31 10.63 -0.60
CA GLY A 244 -26.86 9.31 -0.15
C GLY A 244 -28.02 8.35 0.14
N PRO A 245 -27.69 7.10 0.52
CA PRO A 245 -28.70 6.10 0.89
C PRO A 245 -29.39 6.42 2.22
N SER A 246 -30.61 5.91 2.39
CA SER A 246 -31.49 6.21 3.53
C SER A 246 -30.87 5.87 4.87
N PHE A 247 -30.08 4.79 4.96
CA PHE A 247 -29.48 4.35 6.22
C PHE A 247 -28.47 5.36 6.80
N LEU A 248 -27.98 6.34 6.02
CA LEU A 248 -27.14 7.41 6.55
C LEU A 248 -27.92 8.41 7.42
N PHE A 249 -29.25 8.39 7.37
CA PHE A 249 -30.13 9.21 8.21
C PHE A 249 -30.48 8.53 9.53
N ASP A 250 -30.08 7.28 9.74
CA ASP A 250 -30.30 6.56 10.99
C ASP A 250 -29.26 6.96 12.03
N LYS A 251 -29.62 6.92 13.33
CA LYS A 251 -28.70 7.25 14.42
C LYS A 251 -27.58 6.22 14.56
N ASP A 252 -27.89 4.94 14.28
CA ASP A 252 -26.91 3.84 14.32
C ASP A 252 -26.79 3.19 12.94
N ILE A 253 -25.70 3.54 12.25
CA ILE A 253 -25.40 3.10 10.88
C ILE A 253 -24.78 1.69 10.87
N LEU A 254 -24.21 1.23 11.99
CA LEU A 254 -23.34 0.04 12.03
C LEU A 254 -24.11 -1.27 12.30
N HIS A 255 -25.39 -1.21 12.66
CA HIS A 255 -26.24 -2.40 12.79
C HIS A 255 -26.46 -3.18 11.49
N HIS A 256 -26.10 -2.62 10.33
CA HIS A 256 -26.37 -3.20 9.01
C HIS A 256 -25.17 -3.89 8.34
N THR A 257 -24.07 -4.13 9.05
CA THR A 257 -22.88 -4.75 8.43
C THR A 257 -22.82 -6.24 8.74
N PRO A 258 -23.20 -7.12 7.80
CA PRO A 258 -23.07 -8.56 8.00
C PRO A 258 -21.59 -8.95 8.14
N THR A 259 -21.33 -9.96 8.97
CA THR A 259 -20.03 -10.63 9.02
C THR A 259 -19.75 -11.26 7.66
N CYS A 260 -18.69 -10.82 6.97
CA CYS A 260 -18.33 -11.37 5.67
C CYS A 260 -17.59 -12.70 5.84
N GLU A 261 -18.24 -13.80 5.51
CA GLU A 261 -17.58 -15.05 5.14
C GLU A 261 -17.47 -15.08 3.61
N VAL A 262 -16.25 -14.84 3.09
CA VAL A 262 -15.98 -14.95 1.65
C VAL A 262 -15.48 -16.35 1.36
N PRO A 263 -16.12 -17.13 0.47
CA PRO A 263 -15.64 -18.43 0.04
C PRO A 263 -14.19 -18.39 -0.46
N GLU A 264 -13.40 -19.39 -0.08
CA GLU A 264 -11.94 -19.39 -0.34
C GLU A 264 -11.58 -19.43 -1.82
N ASP A 265 -12.40 -20.07 -2.64
CA ASP A 265 -12.27 -20.12 -4.09
C ASP A 265 -12.30 -18.71 -4.74
N MET A 266 -13.06 -17.77 -4.18
CA MET A 266 -13.24 -16.42 -4.75
C MET A 266 -11.99 -15.53 -4.62
N TYR A 267 -11.10 -15.78 -3.65
CA TYR A 267 -9.87 -14.99 -3.46
C TYR A 267 -8.57 -15.79 -3.58
N SER A 268 -8.63 -17.13 -3.55
CA SER A 268 -7.46 -18.02 -3.62
C SER A 268 -6.54 -17.71 -4.82
N SER A 269 -7.11 -17.30 -5.95
CA SER A 269 -6.38 -16.95 -7.16
C SER A 269 -5.44 -15.73 -6.99
N GLU A 270 -5.70 -14.85 -6.02
CA GLU A 270 -4.89 -13.66 -5.74
C GLU A 270 -3.94 -13.82 -4.56
N LEU A 271 -4.00 -14.96 -3.85
CA LEU A 271 -2.96 -15.32 -2.91
C LEU A 271 -1.63 -15.49 -3.67
N LYS A 272 -0.54 -15.03 -3.05
CA LYS A 272 0.79 -15.42 -3.52
C LYS A 272 0.83 -16.95 -3.46
N LYS A 273 1.08 -17.58 -4.61
CA LYS A 273 1.46 -18.98 -4.65
C LYS A 273 2.74 -19.10 -3.83
N SER A 274 2.59 -19.54 -2.61
CA SER A 274 3.69 -20.06 -1.84
C SER A 274 4.10 -21.36 -2.52
N ALA A 275 5.36 -21.47 -2.92
CA ALA A 275 6.03 -22.73 -2.65
C ALA A 275 5.96 -22.86 -1.11
N ASN A 276 5.07 -23.72 -0.62
CA ASN A 276 4.79 -24.04 0.79
C ASN A 276 4.26 -22.88 1.67
N CYS A 277 2.94 -22.67 1.64
CA CYS A 277 2.18 -22.15 2.78
C CYS A 277 0.82 -22.83 2.72
N GLU A 278 0.75 -24.06 3.23
CA GLU A 278 -0.51 -24.58 3.71
C GLU A 278 -0.75 -23.97 5.09
N LEU A 279 -1.92 -23.36 5.24
CA LEU A 279 -2.55 -23.09 6.51
C LEU A 279 -2.73 -24.44 7.22
N LYS A 280 -2.13 -24.62 8.40
CA LYS A 280 -2.57 -25.62 9.36
C LYS A 280 -2.76 -24.95 10.71
N ASP A 281 -3.91 -25.28 11.27
CA ASP A 281 -4.40 -24.84 12.56
C ASP A 281 -3.40 -25.04 13.69
N SER A 282 -3.56 -24.17 14.68
CA SER A 282 -2.94 -24.14 15.99
C SER A 282 -2.55 -25.51 16.56
N ILE A 283 -1.29 -25.90 16.36
CA ILE A 283 -0.52 -26.68 17.33
C ILE A 283 0.83 -25.99 17.46
N VAL A 284 1.12 -25.46 18.65
CA VAL A 284 2.42 -24.90 19.01
C VAL A 284 3.46 -26.01 18.94
N THR A 285 4.04 -26.20 17.77
CA THR A 285 5.27 -26.95 17.59
C THR A 285 6.35 -25.93 17.32
N LEU A 286 7.25 -25.75 18.30
CA LEU A 286 8.44 -24.90 18.18
C LEU A 286 9.34 -25.46 17.07
N MET A 287 9.08 -25.07 15.81
CA MET A 287 10.03 -25.24 14.73
C MET A 287 11.01 -24.07 14.75
N TYR A 288 12.27 -24.38 15.08
CA TYR A 288 13.40 -23.49 14.92
C TYR A 288 13.66 -23.26 13.43
N ILE A 289 12.97 -22.28 12.85
CA ILE A 289 13.29 -21.77 11.51
C ILE A 289 14.38 -20.71 11.70
N HIS A 290 15.54 -20.90 11.07
CA HIS A 290 16.64 -19.94 11.04
C HIS A 290 16.18 -18.63 10.36
N ASP A 291 15.54 -17.75 11.12
CA ASP A 291 14.95 -16.54 10.61
C ASP A 291 16.01 -15.43 10.47
N ASN A 292 16.51 -15.25 9.25
CA ASN A 292 17.33 -14.08 8.88
C ASN A 292 16.51 -12.77 8.83
N SER A 293 15.19 -12.78 9.09
CA SER A 293 14.37 -11.56 9.03
C SER A 293 14.77 -10.51 10.08
N LEU A 294 15.14 -10.94 11.29
CA LEU A 294 15.54 -10.03 12.36
C LEU A 294 16.89 -9.37 12.04
N PHE A 295 17.84 -10.16 11.53
CA PHE A 295 19.14 -9.69 11.05
C PHE A 295 18.99 -8.61 9.98
N VAL A 296 18.20 -8.88 8.94
CA VAL A 296 17.97 -7.93 7.84
C VAL A 296 17.23 -6.67 8.31
N ARG A 297 16.26 -6.80 9.22
CA ARG A 297 15.52 -5.65 9.77
C ARG A 297 16.43 -4.75 10.59
N ILE A 298 17.23 -5.32 11.49
CA ILE A 298 18.12 -4.54 12.35
C ILE A 298 19.23 -3.88 11.52
N LEU A 299 19.83 -4.60 10.56
CA LEU A 299 20.87 -4.05 9.69
C LEU A 299 20.39 -2.83 8.88
N LYS A 300 19.08 -2.73 8.58
CA LYS A 300 18.47 -1.60 7.87
C LYS A 300 18.17 -0.38 8.74
N ILE A 301 18.32 -0.46 10.06
CA ILE A 301 18.01 0.66 10.99
C ILE A 301 18.99 1.81 10.82
N SER A 302 20.27 1.51 10.55
CA SER A 302 21.33 2.52 10.51
C SER A 302 22.54 2.04 9.70
N ASN A 303 23.25 2.97 9.07
CA ASN A 303 24.56 2.73 8.46
C ASN A 303 25.74 3.07 9.41
N ASP A 304 25.45 3.28 10.70
CA ASP A 304 26.43 3.52 11.76
C ASP A 304 26.69 2.23 12.54
N TYR A 305 27.94 1.77 12.51
CA TYR A 305 28.36 0.52 13.14
C TYR A 305 28.12 0.51 14.65
N THR A 306 28.50 1.59 15.35
CA THR A 306 28.35 1.68 16.81
C THR A 306 26.89 1.73 17.24
N LYS A 307 26.05 2.42 16.46
CA LYS A 307 24.61 2.49 16.70
C LYS A 307 23.96 1.12 16.51
N LEU A 308 24.33 0.37 15.49
CA LEU A 308 23.84 -0.99 15.26
C LEU A 308 24.18 -1.91 16.44
N LEU A 309 25.44 -1.90 16.90
CA LEU A 309 25.85 -2.70 18.05
C LEU A 309 25.05 -2.31 19.30
N ARG A 310 24.93 -1.02 19.61
CA ARG A 310 24.17 -0.54 20.77
C ARG A 310 22.71 -0.97 20.74
N VAL A 311 22.04 -0.79 19.60
CA VAL A 311 20.63 -1.18 19.42
C VAL A 311 20.45 -2.68 19.64
N THR A 312 21.28 -3.50 19.00
CA THR A 312 21.23 -4.96 19.15
C THR A 312 21.53 -5.40 20.59
N SER A 313 22.50 -4.77 21.26
CA SER A 313 22.81 -5.06 22.67
C SER A 313 21.62 -4.74 23.59
N PHE A 314 20.91 -3.62 23.37
CA PHE A 314 19.70 -3.31 24.13
C PHE A 314 18.56 -4.29 23.85
N ILE A 315 18.39 -4.75 22.61
CA ILE A 315 17.42 -5.80 22.27
C ILE A 315 17.75 -7.08 23.03
N PHE A 316 19.02 -7.52 23.03
CA PHE A 316 19.45 -8.71 23.77
C PHE A 316 19.29 -8.56 25.27
N ARG A 317 19.58 -7.38 25.82
CA ARG A 317 19.35 -7.08 27.24
C ARG A 317 17.87 -7.14 27.60
N PHE A 318 17.01 -6.58 26.75
CA PHE A 318 15.56 -6.67 26.92
C PHE A 318 15.11 -8.13 26.95
N ILE A 319 15.50 -8.93 25.97
CA ILE A 319 15.19 -10.37 25.91
C ILE A 319 15.67 -11.10 27.16
N HIS A 320 16.90 -10.82 27.62
CA HIS A 320 17.44 -11.39 28.84
C HIS A 320 16.60 -11.02 30.07
N ASN A 321 16.29 -9.74 30.25
CA ASN A 321 15.54 -9.25 31.41
C ASN A 321 14.08 -9.72 31.41
N SER A 322 13.48 -9.93 30.24
CA SER A 322 12.16 -10.54 30.11
C SER A 322 12.15 -12.02 30.48
N ARG A 323 13.25 -12.74 30.24
CA ARG A 323 13.37 -14.18 30.56
C ARG A 323 13.86 -14.45 31.98
N PHE A 324 14.73 -13.58 32.52
CA PHE A 324 15.37 -13.74 33.82
C PHE A 324 15.05 -12.54 34.73
N SER A 325 13.79 -12.44 35.14
CA SER A 325 13.28 -11.30 35.92
C SER A 325 13.96 -11.10 37.28
N LYS A 326 14.55 -12.16 37.85
CA LYS A 326 15.29 -12.12 39.13
C LYS A 326 16.74 -11.62 39.02
N VAL A 327 17.35 -11.66 37.83
CA VAL A 327 18.75 -11.25 37.60
C VAL A 327 18.77 -10.27 36.43
N ARG A 328 18.25 -9.06 36.67
CA ARG A 328 18.15 -8.04 35.63
C ARG A 328 19.47 -7.33 35.43
N LYS A 329 19.85 -7.16 34.16
CA LYS A 329 20.97 -6.29 33.75
C LYS A 329 20.48 -4.85 33.66
N THR A 330 21.13 -3.94 34.37
CA THR A 330 20.83 -2.50 34.43
C THR A 330 22.10 -1.67 34.22
N GLY A 331 21.97 -0.35 34.05
CA GLY A 331 23.11 0.56 33.86
C GLY A 331 23.63 0.64 32.40
N PRO A 332 24.86 1.16 32.18
CA PRO A 332 25.48 1.23 30.86
C PRO A 332 25.67 -0.16 30.20
N LEU A 333 25.81 -0.21 28.87
CA LEU A 333 26.13 -1.44 28.16
C LEU A 333 27.52 -1.94 28.52
N THR A 334 27.64 -3.22 28.89
CA THR A 334 28.93 -3.84 29.17
C THR A 334 29.62 -4.27 27.87
N TYR A 335 30.95 -4.43 27.92
CA TYR A 335 31.73 -4.93 26.77
C TYR A 335 31.21 -6.27 26.25
N SER A 336 30.86 -7.20 27.15
CA SER A 336 30.35 -8.52 26.74
C SER A 336 29.01 -8.46 26.01
N GLU A 337 28.14 -7.50 26.35
CA GLU A 337 26.88 -7.27 25.63
C GLU A 337 27.08 -6.68 24.24
N VAL A 338 28.09 -5.83 24.07
CA VAL A 338 28.46 -5.24 22.77
C VAL A 338 29.16 -6.29 21.90
N SER A 339 30.12 -7.03 22.45
CA SER A 339 30.81 -8.12 21.77
C SER A 339 29.85 -9.23 21.32
N ASN A 340 28.85 -9.59 22.15
CA ASN A 340 27.84 -10.55 21.74
C ASN A 340 26.98 -10.04 20.56
N ALA A 341 26.66 -8.76 20.52
CA ALA A 341 25.96 -8.15 19.39
C ALA A 341 26.81 -8.16 18.10
N GLU A 342 28.11 -7.88 18.22
CA GLU A 342 29.07 -7.94 17.12
C GLU A 342 29.20 -9.35 16.54
N HIS A 343 29.42 -10.35 17.41
CA HIS A 343 29.45 -11.75 17.01
C HIS A 343 28.16 -12.20 16.33
N TRP A 344 27.00 -11.72 16.81
CA TRP A 344 25.72 -12.04 16.18
C TRP A 344 25.63 -11.49 14.75
N PHE A 345 26.09 -10.25 14.53
CA PHE A 345 26.10 -9.67 13.19
C PHE A 345 27.06 -10.41 12.24
N ILE A 346 28.27 -10.74 12.71
CA ILE A 346 29.27 -11.48 11.94
C ILE A 346 28.72 -12.85 11.55
N LYS A 347 28.18 -13.62 12.51
CA LYS A 347 27.56 -14.92 12.23
C LYS A 347 26.37 -14.81 11.28
N GLY A 348 25.56 -13.76 11.40
CA GLY A 348 24.46 -13.50 10.48
C GLY A 348 24.93 -13.30 9.04
N LEU A 349 25.96 -12.47 8.83
CA LEU A 349 26.60 -12.28 7.52
C LEU A 349 27.16 -13.61 6.99
N GLN A 350 27.92 -14.34 7.82
CA GLN A 350 28.59 -15.55 7.38
C GLN A 350 27.59 -16.67 7.05
N ARG A 351 26.49 -16.78 7.81
CA ARG A 351 25.39 -17.69 7.49
C ARG A 351 24.63 -17.30 6.24
N ALA A 352 24.56 -16.01 5.90
CA ALA A 352 23.91 -15.57 4.67
C ALA A 352 24.76 -15.89 3.44
N GLU A 353 26.08 -15.72 3.52
CA GLU A 353 26.96 -15.77 2.35
C GLU A 353 27.77 -17.07 2.24
N PHE A 354 28.01 -17.78 3.34
CA PHE A 354 28.90 -18.96 3.43
C PHE A 354 28.22 -20.16 4.11
N SER A 355 26.90 -20.30 3.92
CA SER A 355 26.08 -21.30 4.62
C SER A 355 26.49 -22.75 4.34
N GLU A 356 26.98 -23.04 3.13
CA GLU A 356 27.38 -24.38 2.73
C GLU A 356 28.73 -24.74 3.35
N GLU A 357 29.69 -23.81 3.31
CA GLU A 357 31.02 -23.96 3.90
C GLU A 357 30.93 -24.18 5.41
N ILE A 358 30.10 -23.39 6.11
CA ILE A 358 29.90 -23.53 7.56
C ILE A 358 29.34 -24.92 7.89
N LYS A 359 28.31 -25.39 7.16
CA LYS A 359 27.70 -26.70 7.41
C LYS A 359 28.67 -27.86 7.22
N ARG A 360 29.58 -27.77 6.24
CA ARG A 360 30.61 -28.79 5.99
C ARG A 360 31.66 -28.79 7.08
N LEU A 361 32.13 -27.61 7.51
CA LEU A 361 33.08 -27.48 8.61
C LEU A 361 32.49 -27.95 9.94
N GLU A 362 31.20 -27.69 10.20
CA GLU A 362 30.48 -28.22 11.37
C GLU A 362 30.39 -29.76 11.37
N LYS A 363 30.40 -30.39 10.19
CA LYS A 363 30.41 -31.85 10.02
C LYS A 363 31.82 -32.46 10.01
N GLY A 364 32.88 -31.66 10.09
CA GLY A 364 34.27 -32.12 10.03
C GLY A 364 34.76 -32.51 8.63
N GLU A 365 34.04 -32.10 7.57
CA GLU A 365 34.44 -32.39 6.19
C GLU A 365 35.61 -31.48 5.75
N SER A 366 36.70 -32.07 5.28
CA SER A 366 37.91 -31.33 4.88
C SER A 366 37.82 -30.69 3.50
N SER A 367 36.81 -31.06 2.69
CA SER A 367 36.68 -30.61 1.30
C SER A 367 35.60 -29.52 1.15
N LEU A 368 36.06 -28.28 0.99
CA LEU A 368 35.18 -27.15 0.71
C LEU A 368 34.77 -27.15 -0.77
N PRO A 369 33.63 -26.53 -1.13
CA PRO A 369 33.24 -26.33 -2.52
C PRO A 369 34.36 -25.62 -3.31
N LYS A 370 34.46 -25.86 -4.62
CA LYS A 370 35.47 -25.23 -5.52
C LYS A 370 35.20 -23.72 -5.70
N ASN A 371 35.32 -22.96 -4.62
CA ASN A 371 35.04 -21.54 -4.49
C ASN A 371 36.31 -20.79 -4.07
N LYS A 372 36.28 -19.45 -4.06
CA LYS A 372 37.40 -18.59 -3.61
C LYS A 372 37.83 -18.83 -2.16
N LEU A 373 36.99 -19.47 -1.33
CA LEU A 373 37.34 -19.83 0.05
C LEU A 373 38.17 -21.11 0.15
N ALA A 374 38.18 -21.98 -0.87
CA ALA A 374 38.97 -23.21 -0.84
C ALA A 374 40.49 -22.95 -0.84
N SER A 375 40.93 -21.81 -1.37
CA SER A 375 42.33 -21.36 -1.31
C SER A 375 42.72 -20.71 0.02
N LEU A 376 41.74 -20.39 0.85
CA LEU A 376 41.94 -19.85 2.19
C LEU A 376 41.81 -21.02 3.16
N ASN A 377 42.79 -21.24 4.04
CA ASN A 377 42.76 -22.35 4.98
C ASN A 377 41.74 -22.09 6.10
N VAL A 378 40.44 -22.12 5.78
CA VAL A 378 39.37 -21.62 6.66
C VAL A 378 38.97 -22.61 7.74
N PHE A 379 38.62 -22.09 8.92
CA PHE A 379 38.15 -22.88 10.05
C PHE A 379 37.11 -22.11 10.88
N LEU A 380 36.37 -22.81 11.74
CA LEU A 380 35.45 -22.21 12.71
C LEU A 380 36.14 -22.09 14.07
N ASP A 381 36.11 -20.91 14.68
CA ASP A 381 36.61 -20.70 16.04
C ASP A 381 35.66 -21.26 17.12
N GLU A 382 36.04 -21.06 18.39
CA GLU A 382 35.23 -21.45 19.57
C GLU A 382 33.84 -20.82 19.56
N ASN A 383 33.72 -19.62 18.98
CA ASN A 383 32.47 -18.90 18.82
C ASN A 383 31.70 -19.33 17.56
N LYS A 384 32.16 -20.30 16.77
CA LYS A 384 31.57 -20.67 15.47
C LYS A 384 31.58 -19.52 14.45
N ILE A 385 32.62 -18.70 14.48
CA ILE A 385 32.89 -17.67 13.47
C ILE A 385 33.90 -18.21 12.47
N LEU A 386 33.62 -18.01 11.19
CA LEU A 386 34.48 -18.45 10.09
C LEU A 386 35.69 -17.52 9.97
N ARG A 387 36.89 -18.10 10.08
CA ARG A 387 38.18 -17.38 10.07
C ARG A 387 39.15 -17.99 9.07
N VAL A 388 40.17 -17.22 8.70
CA VAL A 388 41.27 -17.65 7.84
C VAL A 388 42.43 -18.15 8.70
N GLY A 389 42.83 -19.40 8.51
CA GLY A 389 44.08 -19.96 9.03
C GLY A 389 45.25 -19.71 8.08
N GLY A 390 46.49 -19.97 8.52
CA GLY A 390 47.64 -19.83 7.65
C GLY A 390 48.99 -19.82 8.37
N ARG A 391 49.98 -19.16 7.74
CA ARG A 391 51.39 -19.17 8.19
C ARG A 391 51.65 -18.36 9.47
N LEU A 392 50.69 -17.54 9.90
CA LEU A 392 50.82 -16.66 11.08
C LEU A 392 50.51 -17.35 12.41
N THR A 393 50.17 -18.64 12.41
CA THR A 393 49.82 -19.44 13.60
C THR A 393 50.89 -19.35 14.70
N HIS A 394 52.17 -19.34 14.33
CA HIS A 394 53.31 -19.30 15.26
C HIS A 394 53.88 -17.90 15.51
N SER A 395 53.20 -16.83 15.06
CA SER A 395 53.63 -15.45 15.34
C SER A 395 53.27 -15.02 16.77
N ASP A 396 53.80 -13.87 17.23
CA ASP A 396 53.42 -13.27 18.52
C ASP A 396 52.22 -12.30 18.41
N LEU A 397 51.52 -12.31 17.27
CA LEU A 397 50.36 -11.43 17.02
C LEU A 397 49.15 -11.81 17.88
N GLN A 398 48.22 -10.86 18.04
CA GLN A 398 46.93 -11.10 18.67
C GLN A 398 46.08 -12.08 17.86
N PHE A 399 45.18 -12.81 18.53
CA PHE A 399 44.39 -13.89 17.92
C PHE A 399 43.62 -13.45 16.66
N ASP A 400 42.93 -12.30 16.71
CA ASP A 400 42.16 -11.80 15.57
C ASP A 400 43.06 -11.41 14.38
N SER A 401 44.29 -10.96 14.65
CA SER A 401 45.29 -10.67 13.61
C SER A 401 45.92 -11.92 13.01
N LYS A 402 46.08 -12.98 13.81
CA LYS A 402 46.56 -14.30 13.35
C LYS A 402 45.52 -14.99 12.48
N PHE A 403 44.26 -14.88 12.89
CA PHE A 403 43.13 -15.57 12.28
C PHE A 403 42.00 -14.58 11.95
N PRO A 404 42.16 -13.77 10.88
CA PRO A 404 41.14 -12.81 10.46
C PRO A 404 39.78 -13.47 10.20
N ILE A 405 38.72 -12.78 10.57
CA ILE A 405 37.31 -13.09 10.30
C ILE A 405 36.99 -12.91 8.82
N ILE A 406 36.22 -13.83 8.26
CA ILE A 406 35.82 -13.73 6.85
C ILE A 406 34.57 -12.86 6.72
N LEU A 407 34.72 -11.73 6.04
CA LEU A 407 33.63 -10.84 5.63
C LEU A 407 33.45 -10.87 4.10
N HIS A 408 32.21 -11.03 3.63
CA HIS A 408 31.92 -11.00 2.22
C HIS A 408 31.98 -9.55 1.69
N SER A 409 32.80 -9.30 0.67
CA SER A 409 33.07 -7.96 0.13
C SER A 409 31.84 -7.17 -0.32
N LYS A 410 30.78 -7.85 -0.78
CA LYS A 410 29.56 -7.21 -1.28
C LYS A 410 28.46 -7.07 -0.21
N HIS A 411 28.65 -7.65 0.98
CA HIS A 411 27.61 -7.62 2.00
C HIS A 411 27.51 -6.23 2.65
N PRO A 412 26.30 -5.67 2.89
CA PRO A 412 26.13 -4.31 3.42
C PRO A 412 26.85 -4.06 4.75
N LEU A 413 26.85 -5.04 5.65
CA LEU A 413 27.55 -4.94 6.94
C LEU A 413 29.06 -4.70 6.76
N THR A 414 29.70 -5.33 5.77
CA THR A 414 31.13 -5.14 5.47
C THR A 414 31.42 -3.68 5.13
N ASN A 415 30.56 -3.06 4.30
CA ASN A 415 30.68 -1.64 3.96
C ASN A 415 30.49 -0.73 5.19
N ILE A 416 29.58 -1.08 6.09
CA ILE A 416 29.36 -0.34 7.33
C ILE A 416 30.60 -0.41 8.24
N ILE A 417 31.21 -1.59 8.39
CA ILE A 417 32.45 -1.79 9.16
C ILE A 417 33.60 -0.99 8.54
N LEU A 418 33.81 -1.12 7.24
CA LEU A 418 34.86 -0.38 6.52
C LEU A 418 34.68 1.14 6.69
N ARG A 419 33.44 1.63 6.56
CA ARG A 419 33.12 3.04 6.78
C ARG A 419 33.39 3.47 8.23
N TYR A 420 33.08 2.64 9.21
CA TYR A 420 33.37 2.93 10.62
C TYR A 420 34.86 3.13 10.85
N PHE A 421 35.71 2.20 10.39
CA PHE A 421 37.16 2.33 10.53
C PHE A 421 37.71 3.53 9.74
N HIS A 422 37.19 3.77 8.53
CA HIS A 422 37.57 4.92 7.72
C HIS A 422 37.27 6.24 8.44
N LEU A 423 36.11 6.38 9.08
CA LEU A 423 35.77 7.59 9.85
C LEU A 423 36.51 7.67 11.19
N LYS A 424 36.66 6.55 11.92
CA LYS A 424 37.31 6.49 13.22
C LYS A 424 38.77 6.96 13.17
N TYR A 425 39.45 6.67 12.07
CA TYR A 425 40.87 7.00 11.87
C TYR A 425 41.07 8.14 10.86
N PHE A 426 40.09 9.04 10.72
CA PHE A 426 40.21 10.29 9.94
C PHE A 426 40.53 10.08 8.45
N HIS A 427 39.73 9.26 7.78
CA HIS A 427 39.76 9.04 6.33
C HIS A 427 41.04 8.38 5.79
N LEU A 428 41.56 7.39 6.50
CA LEU A 428 42.74 6.61 6.08
C LEU A 428 42.66 6.12 4.62
N GLY A 429 43.82 6.11 3.96
CA GLY A 429 44.02 5.46 2.67
C GLY A 429 43.78 3.94 2.73
N SER A 430 43.60 3.31 1.57
CA SER A 430 43.13 1.93 1.44
C SER A 430 43.99 0.89 2.19
N GLN A 431 45.32 0.99 2.13
CA GLN A 431 46.22 0.05 2.81
C GLN A 431 46.13 0.17 4.34
N ALA A 432 46.13 1.39 4.87
CA ALA A 432 46.01 1.65 6.30
C ALA A 432 44.62 1.23 6.82
N LEU A 433 43.56 1.50 6.05
CA LEU A 433 42.21 1.02 6.39
C LEU A 433 42.15 -0.50 6.50
N LEU A 434 42.71 -1.22 5.52
CA LEU A 434 42.76 -2.69 5.54
C LEU A 434 43.58 -3.20 6.73
N TYR A 435 44.69 -2.54 7.07
CA TYR A 435 45.48 -2.89 8.24
C TYR A 435 44.64 -2.81 9.53
N HIS A 436 43.96 -1.68 9.78
CA HIS A 436 43.17 -1.52 11.00
C HIS A 436 41.95 -2.44 11.06
N VAL A 437 41.32 -2.74 9.92
CA VAL A 437 40.20 -3.68 9.86
C VAL A 437 40.70 -5.08 10.19
N ARG A 438 41.86 -5.50 9.64
CA ARG A 438 42.48 -6.81 9.88
C ARG A 438 42.93 -7.07 11.32
N GLN A 439 43.02 -6.02 12.13
CA GLN A 439 43.34 -6.17 13.55
C GLN A 439 42.14 -6.69 14.35
N GLY A 440 40.91 -6.48 13.89
CA GLY A 440 39.68 -6.91 14.58
C GLY A 440 38.73 -7.77 13.74
N PHE A 441 38.98 -7.92 12.43
CA PHE A 441 38.21 -8.71 11.49
C PHE A 441 39.11 -9.42 10.51
#